data_AF-A0AAN8IJ23-F1
#
_entry.id   AF-A0AAN8IJ23-F1
#
_cell.length_a   1.000
_cell.length_b   1.000
_cell.length_c   1.000
_cell.angle_alpha   90.00
_cell.angle_beta   90.00
_cell.angle_gamma   90.00
#
_symmetry.space_group_name_H-M   'P 1'
#
loop_
_entity.id
_entity.type
_entity.pdbx_description
1 polymer ?
#
loop_
_entity_poly.entity_id
_entity_poly.type
_entity_poly.pdbx_seq_one_letter_code
_entity_poly.pdbx_strand_id
1 'polypeptide(L)'
;MDLLLAKGVPTARLTTTFRAHPEPNCLPYQLFYEGQLVSGLGSAERQLSFASVRCPNPKVPILFVDISTTSTTAPTRTELKPKFAVRCHGTAQ
;
A
#
# COMPACT_ATOMS: atom_id res chain seq x y z
N MET A 1 15.26 -16.75 -3.76
CA MET A 1 14.36 -17.49 -4.66
C MET A 1 14.98 -17.64 -6.05
N ASP A 2 15.66 -16.63 -6.56
CA ASP A 2 16.22 -16.62 -7.93
C ASP A 2 17.17 -17.78 -8.24
N LEU A 3 17.98 -18.20 -7.26
CA LEU A 3 18.85 -19.36 -7.43
C LEU A 3 18.08 -20.68 -7.65
N LEU A 4 16.92 -20.85 -7.01
CA LEU A 4 16.09 -22.05 -7.17
C LEU A 4 15.27 -22.00 -8.47
N LEU A 5 14.79 -20.80 -8.83
CA LEU A 5 14.17 -20.55 -10.13
C LEU A 5 15.16 -20.82 -11.28
N ALA A 6 16.41 -20.38 -11.15
CA ALA A 6 17.47 -20.63 -12.12
C ALA A 6 17.84 -22.11 -12.24
N LYS A 7 17.64 -22.90 -11.18
CA LYS A 7 17.81 -24.36 -11.18
C LYS A 7 16.57 -25.12 -11.66
N GLY A 8 15.54 -24.42 -12.14
CA GLY A 8 14.32 -25.04 -12.67
C GLY A 8 13.46 -25.73 -11.61
N VAL A 9 13.62 -25.37 -10.34
CA VAL A 9 12.77 -25.91 -9.27
C VAL A 9 11.34 -25.40 -9.48
N PRO A 10 10.33 -26.27 -9.61
CA PRO A 10 8.96 -25.85 -9.82
C PRO A 10 8.48 -24.97 -8.66
N THR A 11 7.78 -23.89 -8.99
CA THR A 11 7.15 -23.02 -7.99
C THR A 11 5.66 -22.88 -8.27
N ALA A 12 4.86 -22.88 -7.21
CA ALA A 12 3.45 -22.57 -7.28
C ALA A 12 3.25 -21.08 -6.97
N ARG A 13 2.70 -20.32 -7.92
CA ARG A 13 2.39 -18.90 -7.71
C ARG A 13 1.09 -18.77 -6.91
N LEU A 14 1.13 -18.07 -5.78
CA LEU A 14 -0.07 -17.64 -5.06
C LEU A 14 -0.51 -16.29 -5.62
N THR A 15 -1.54 -16.31 -6.46
CA THR A 15 -1.99 -15.13 -7.20
C THR A 15 -3.16 -14.42 -6.54
N THR A 16 -3.86 -15.06 -5.59
CA THR A 16 -5.04 -14.45 -4.97
C THR A 16 -4.70 -13.80 -3.63
N THR A 17 -5.06 -12.52 -3.45
CA THR A 17 -4.90 -11.79 -2.19
C THR A 17 -6.24 -11.49 -1.54
N PHE A 18 -6.30 -11.71 -0.22
CA PHE A 18 -7.45 -11.42 0.63
C PHE A 18 -7.14 -10.33 1.64
N ARG A 19 -6.18 -9.43 1.35
CA ARG A 19 -5.69 -8.43 2.32
C ARG A 19 -6.21 -7.02 2.06
N ALA A 20 -5.93 -6.47 0.89
CA ALA A 20 -6.29 -5.09 0.57
C ALA A 20 -7.60 -4.99 -0.21
N HIS A 21 -8.17 -3.78 -0.23
CA HIS A 21 -9.28 -3.44 -1.13
C HIS A 21 -8.84 -3.58 -2.60
N PRO A 22 -9.74 -3.94 -3.55
CA PRO A 22 -9.37 -4.16 -4.95
C PRO A 22 -8.70 -2.97 -5.63
N GLU A 23 -9.20 -1.75 -5.41
CA GLU A 23 -8.66 -0.55 -6.06
C GLU A 23 -7.16 -0.29 -5.74
N PRO A 24 -6.70 -0.29 -4.47
CA PRO A 24 -5.28 -0.21 -4.17
C PRO A 24 -4.44 -1.36 -4.74
N ASN A 25 -5.03 -2.52 -5.03
CA ASN A 25 -4.30 -3.65 -5.61
C ASN A 25 -3.99 -3.44 -7.10
N CYS A 26 -4.68 -2.56 -7.83
CA CYS A 26 -4.43 -2.35 -9.26
C CYS A 26 -2.98 -1.91 -9.56
N LEU A 27 -2.39 -1.07 -8.71
CA LEU A 27 -1.02 -0.60 -8.89
C LEU A 27 0.04 -1.72 -8.70
N PRO A 28 0.08 -2.45 -7.56
CA PRO A 28 1.02 -3.56 -7.40
C PRO A 28 0.73 -4.70 -8.37
N TYR A 29 -0.54 -4.96 -8.73
CA TYR A 29 -0.93 -5.92 -9.76
C TYR A 29 -0.15 -5.74 -11.06
N GLN A 30 -0.05 -4.50 -11.55
CA GLN A 30 0.67 -4.20 -12.79
C GLN A 30 2.19 -4.20 -12.58
N LEU A 31 2.68 -3.56 -11.51
CA LEU A 31 4.10 -3.29 -11.34
C LEU A 31 4.92 -4.50 -10.89
N PHE A 32 4.36 -5.35 -10.03
CA PHE A 32 5.13 -6.40 -9.34
C PHE A 32 4.64 -7.82 -9.62
N TYR A 33 3.42 -7.97 -10.12
CA TYR A 33 2.79 -9.28 -10.31
C TYR A 33 2.43 -9.58 -11.76
N GLU A 34 2.95 -8.82 -12.73
CA GLU A 34 2.76 -9.07 -14.18
C GLU A 34 1.27 -9.19 -14.57
N GLY A 35 0.39 -8.49 -13.87
CA GLY A 35 -1.04 -8.60 -14.09
C GLY A 35 -1.65 -9.95 -13.70
N GLN A 36 -1.04 -10.69 -12.77
CA GLN A 36 -1.53 -11.99 -12.29
C GLN A 36 -2.18 -11.91 -10.90
N LEU A 37 -2.05 -10.80 -10.17
CA LEU A 37 -2.63 -10.67 -8.83
C LEU A 37 -4.17 -10.51 -8.88
N VAL A 38 -4.91 -11.40 -8.23
CA VAL A 38 -6.37 -11.38 -8.16
C VAL A 38 -6.80 -10.97 -6.76
N SER A 39 -7.79 -10.08 -6.63
CA SER A 39 -8.41 -9.79 -5.34
C SER A 39 -9.47 -10.87 -5.06
N GLY A 40 -9.31 -11.58 -3.95
CA GLY A 40 -10.23 -12.65 -3.54
C GLY A 40 -11.52 -12.15 -2.89
N LEU A 41 -11.64 -10.84 -2.64
CA LEU A 41 -12.83 -10.19 -2.08
C LEU A 41 -13.16 -8.94 -2.90
N GLY A 42 -14.44 -8.63 -3.00
CA GLY A 42 -14.95 -7.42 -3.61
C GLY A 42 -14.79 -6.18 -2.73
N SER A 43 -15.02 -5.01 -3.32
CA SER A 43 -14.95 -3.72 -2.63
C SER A 43 -15.87 -3.62 -1.41
N ALA A 44 -17.10 -4.12 -1.53
CA ALA A 44 -18.10 -4.07 -0.46
C ALA A 44 -17.69 -4.91 0.77
N GLU A 45 -16.98 -6.02 0.56
CA GLU A 45 -16.49 -6.89 1.65
C GLU A 45 -15.31 -6.27 2.41
N ARG A 46 -14.79 -5.13 1.94
CA ARG A 46 -13.68 -4.35 2.51
C ARG A 46 -14.13 -2.96 3.00
N GLN A 47 -15.42 -2.65 2.93
CA GLN A 47 -15.96 -1.30 3.21
C GLN A 47 -16.04 -0.92 4.70
N LEU A 48 -15.92 -1.88 5.63
CA LEU A 48 -16.01 -1.65 7.08
C LEU A 48 -15.06 -0.55 7.60
N SER A 49 -13.97 -0.25 6.88
CA SER A 49 -12.98 0.76 7.25
C SER A 49 -13.23 2.17 6.68
N PHE A 50 -14.13 2.33 5.70
CA PHE A 50 -14.32 3.61 4.99
C PHE A 50 -15.39 4.50 5.60
N ALA A 51 -16.34 3.94 6.34
CA ALA A 51 -17.44 4.73 6.89
C ALA A 51 -16.97 5.82 7.87
N SER A 52 -15.78 5.65 8.46
CA SER A 52 -15.19 6.56 9.43
C SER A 52 -14.22 7.59 8.84
N VAL A 53 -13.76 7.44 7.59
CA VAL A 53 -12.76 8.32 6.98
C VAL A 53 -13.30 8.93 5.70
N ARG A 54 -13.40 10.26 5.67
CA ARG A 54 -13.81 11.00 4.46
C ARG A 54 -12.65 11.02 3.47
N CYS A 55 -12.66 10.11 2.50
CA CYS A 55 -11.73 10.14 1.38
C CYS A 55 -12.27 11.06 0.27
N PRO A 56 -11.43 11.89 -0.37
CA PRO A 56 -11.83 12.70 -1.53
C PRO A 56 -12.39 11.85 -2.68
N ASN A 57 -11.88 10.64 -2.86
CA ASN A 57 -12.45 9.64 -3.74
C ASN A 57 -13.11 8.52 -2.90
N PRO A 58 -14.44 8.40 -2.89
CA PRO A 58 -15.14 7.41 -2.09
C PRO A 58 -14.96 5.97 -2.58
N LYS A 59 -14.41 5.77 -3.79
CA LYS A 59 -14.17 4.45 -4.37
C LYS A 59 -12.79 3.87 -4.02
N VAL A 60 -11.83 4.71 -3.63
CA VAL A 60 -10.43 4.31 -3.44
C VAL A 60 -9.96 4.67 -2.01
N PRO A 61 -9.64 3.68 -1.15
CA PRO A 61 -9.17 3.87 0.24
C PRO A 61 -7.68 4.22 0.28
N ILE A 62 -7.20 5.09 -0.60
CA ILE A 62 -5.81 5.54 -0.56
C ILE A 62 -5.76 7.03 -0.81
N LEU A 63 -4.90 7.70 -0.04
CA LEU A 63 -4.67 9.13 -0.19
C LEU A 63 -3.16 9.37 -0.14
N PHE A 64 -2.64 9.99 -1.19
CA PHE A 64 -1.31 10.56 -1.17
C PHE A 64 -1.43 12.00 -0.70
N VAL A 65 -0.96 12.26 0.52
CA VAL A 65 -0.94 13.61 1.09
C VAL A 65 0.42 14.21 0.83
N ASP A 66 0.46 15.27 0.03
CA ASP A 66 1.68 16.06 -0.12
C ASP A 66 1.91 16.87 1.16
N ILE A 67 3.11 16.75 1.72
CA ILE A 67 3.51 17.47 2.93
C ILE A 67 4.87 18.10 2.65
N SER A 68 4.88 19.43 2.53
CA SER A 68 6.09 20.21 2.39
C SER A 68 6.89 20.19 3.70
N THR A 69 7.92 19.34 3.75
CA THR A 69 8.77 19.17 4.93
C THR A 69 10.26 19.26 4.57
N THR A 70 11.02 19.87 5.46
CA THR A 70 12.49 19.80 5.44
C THR A 70 12.92 18.51 6.13
N SER A 71 13.84 17.75 5.51
CA SER A 71 14.49 16.60 6.13
C SER A 71 15.59 17.07 7.08
N THR A 72 15.62 16.52 8.29
CA THR A 72 16.75 16.70 9.22
C THR A 72 17.47 15.37 9.38
N THR A 73 18.76 15.33 9.11
CA THR A 73 19.57 14.12 9.29
C THR A 73 19.99 13.99 10.75
N ALA A 74 19.66 12.86 11.37
CA ALA A 74 20.11 12.51 12.71
C ALA A 74 21.60 12.15 12.71
N PRO A 75 22.27 12.17 13.87
CA PRO A 75 23.67 11.76 14.01
C PRO A 75 23.94 10.32 13.53
N THR A 76 22.92 9.45 13.64
CA THR A 76 22.93 8.07 13.16
C THR A 76 22.70 7.94 11.65
N ARG A 77 22.71 9.06 10.91
CA ARG A 77 22.51 9.12 9.45
C ARG A 77 21.11 8.69 8.98
N THR A 78 20.15 8.68 9.90
CA THR A 78 18.72 8.50 9.59
C THR A 78 18.07 9.85 9.28
N GLU A 79 17.07 9.87 8.41
CA GLU A 79 16.34 11.10 8.10
C GLU A 79 15.06 11.22 8.94
N LEU A 80 14.84 12.40 9.51
CA LEU A 80 13.66 12.75 10.29
C LEU A 80 12.88 13.85 9.56
N LYS A 81 11.56 13.65 9.41
CA LYS A 81 10.64 14.64 8.86
C LYS A 81 9.62 15.03 9.95
N PRO A 82 9.95 15.95 10.87
CA PRO A 82 9.12 16.23 12.06
C PRO A 82 7.71 16.73 11.71
N LYS A 83 7.56 17.52 10.65
CA LYS A 83 6.25 17.96 10.14
C LYS A 83 5.39 16.81 9.60
N PHE A 84 6.01 15.77 9.02
CA PHE A 84 5.30 14.55 8.60
C PHE A 84 4.80 13.79 9.82
N ALA A 85 5.66 13.61 10.83
CA ALA A 85 5.29 12.94 12.08
C ALA A 85 4.09 13.62 12.77
N VAL A 86 4.09 14.95 12.90
CA VAL A 86 2.97 15.69 13.50
C VAL A 86 1.66 15.47 12.70
N ARG A 87 1.72 15.48 11.37
CA ARG A 87 0.55 15.24 10.52
C ARG A 87 -0.01 13.81 10.69
N CYS A 88 0.87 12.81 10.84
CA CYS A 88 0.45 11.42 11.10
C CYS A 88 -0.25 11.25 12.46
N HIS A 89 0.03 12.12 13.43
CA HIS A 89 -0.63 12.11 14.75
C HIS A 89 -1.89 12.98 14.78
N GLY A 90 -2.10 13.83 13.77
CA GLY A 90 -3.33 14.59 13.62
C GLY A 90 -4.47 13.67 13.20
N THR A 91 -5.49 13.55 14.04
CA THR A 91 -6.75 12.88 13.68
C THR A 91 -7.34 13.51 12.43
N ALA A 92 -7.73 12.68 11.46
CA ALA A 92 -8.50 13.11 10.31
C ALA A 92 -9.75 13.87 10.81
N GLN A 93 -9.85 15.16 10.50
CA GLN A 93 -11.09 15.94 10.68
C GLN A 93 -12.07 15.62 9.55
#